data_AF-A0A2V9CIW6-F1
#
_entry.id   AF-A0A2V9CIW6-F1
#
_cell.length_a   1.000
_cell.length_b   1.000
_cell.length_c   1.000
_cell.angle_alpha   90.00
_cell.angle_beta   90.00
_cell.angle_gamma   90.00
#
_symmetry.space_group_name_H-M   'P 1'
#
loop_
_entity.id
_entity.type
_entity.pdbx_description
1 polymer ?
#
loop_
_entity_poly.entity_id
_entity_poly.type
_entity_poly.pdbx_seq_one_letter_code
_entity_poly.pdbx_strand_id
1 'polypeptide(L)'
;MIEHIFAWLTDLHNNLLGGNTGRLVNGIASCLLTLLSLTGAILWWPGIKHWRCSTKIKWDARFPRFNWDLHSAIGFWCWVFLFVWGISGIFVCLRSSVLRFIRGIV
;
A
#
# COMPACT_ATOMS: atom_id res chain seq x y z
N MET A 1 -3.69 28.57 7.34
CA MET A 1 -4.37 27.78 6.29
C MET A 1 -3.59 26.51 5.96
N ILE A 2 -2.33 26.60 5.54
CA ILE A 2 -1.50 25.45 5.16
C ILE A 2 -1.37 24.42 6.29
N GLU A 3 -1.09 24.86 7.52
CA GLU A 3 -1.00 23.99 8.71
C GLU A 3 -2.26 23.15 8.96
N HIS A 4 -3.45 23.71 8.74
CA HIS A 4 -4.71 22.98 8.94
C HIS A 4 -4.88 21.86 7.90
N ILE A 5 -4.46 22.12 6.65
CA ILE A 5 -4.52 21.12 5.58
C ILE A 5 -3.54 19.98 5.89
N PHE A 6 -2.31 20.28 6.34
CA PHE A 6 -1.34 19.26 6.72
C PHE A 6 -1.79 18.43 7.92
N ALA A 7 -2.35 19.06 8.96
CA ALA A 7 -2.90 18.37 10.11
C ALA A 7 -4.05 17.44 9.69
N TRP A 8 -4.97 17.94 8.86
CA TRP A 8 -6.08 17.15 8.34
C TRP A 8 -5.61 15.98 7.46
N LEU A 9 -4.65 16.22 6.56
CA LEU A 9 -4.10 15.18 5.69
C LEU A 9 -3.39 14.09 6.50
N THR A 10 -2.67 14.48 7.55
CA THR A 10 -1.98 13.58 8.47
C THR A 10 -2.98 12.75 9.28
N ASP A 11 -4.09 13.35 9.69
CA ASP A 11 -5.16 12.66 10.41
C ASP A 11 -5.91 11.69 9.49
N LEU A 12 -6.19 12.08 8.25
CA LEU A 12 -6.71 11.18 7.23
C LEU A 12 -5.74 10.01 6.95
N HIS A 13 -4.45 10.30 6.76
CA HIS A 13 -3.47 9.28 6.40
C HIS A 13 -3.20 8.28 7.54
N ASN A 14 -3.18 8.75 8.79
CA ASN A 14 -2.80 7.89 9.92
C ASN A 14 -4.01 7.32 10.68
N ASN A 15 -5.10 8.08 10.77
CA ASN A 15 -6.26 7.74 11.59
C ASN A 15 -7.53 7.53 10.75
N LEU A 16 -7.48 7.70 9.43
CA LEU A 16 -8.67 7.69 8.54
C LEU A 16 -9.81 8.59 9.04
N LEU A 17 -9.47 9.69 9.73
CA LEU A 17 -10.44 10.59 10.41
C LEU A 17 -11.34 9.89 11.46
N GLY A 18 -11.03 8.64 11.81
CA GLY A 18 -11.78 7.80 12.75
C GLY A 18 -11.08 7.63 14.10
N GLY A 19 -10.15 8.53 14.43
CA GLY A 19 -9.37 8.49 15.66
C GLY A 19 -8.64 7.16 15.88
N ASN A 20 -8.81 6.56 17.05
CA ASN A 20 -8.09 5.34 17.43
C ASN A 20 -8.54 4.12 16.61
N THR A 21 -9.83 4.00 16.32
CA THR A 21 -10.38 2.90 15.51
C THR A 21 -9.83 2.96 14.10
N GLY A 22 -9.87 4.13 13.47
CA GLY A 22 -9.33 4.28 12.12
C GLY A 22 -7.82 4.05 12.05
N ARG A 23 -7.05 4.40 13.09
CA ARG A 23 -5.63 4.03 13.19
C ARG A 23 -5.39 2.52 13.23
N LEU A 24 -6.20 1.78 13.99
CA LEU A 24 -6.09 0.31 14.06
C LEU A 24 -6.42 -0.31 12.70
N VAL A 25 -7.50 0.15 12.06
CA VAL A 25 -7.87 -0.28 10.70
C VAL A 25 -6.75 0.02 9.71
N ASN A 26 -6.12 1.20 9.78
CA ASN A 26 -4.99 1.56 8.93
C ASN A 26 -3.78 0.64 9.13
N GLY A 27 -3.51 0.26 10.39
CA GLY A 27 -2.44 -0.69 10.71
C GLY A 27 -2.68 -2.06 10.08
N ILE A 28 -3.90 -2.58 10.16
CA ILE A 28 -4.30 -3.83 9.50
C ILE A 28 -4.20 -3.67 7.98
N ALA A 29 -4.69 -2.56 7.42
CA ALA A 29 -4.59 -2.26 5.99
C ALA A 29 -3.13 -2.20 5.51
N SER A 30 -2.21 -1.67 6.33
CA SER A 30 -0.78 -1.63 6.03
C SER A 30 -0.16 -3.03 6.00
N CYS A 31 -0.57 -3.92 6.92
CA CYS A 31 -0.20 -5.35 6.88
C CYS A 31 -0.70 -6.01 5.58
N LEU A 32 -1.97 -5.80 5.25
CA LEU A 32 -2.58 -6.35 4.03
C LEU A 32 -1.91 -5.81 2.77
N LEU A 33 -1.60 -4.51 2.70
CA LEU A 33 -0.88 -3.89 1.58
C LEU A 33 0.51 -4.52 1.40
N THR A 34 1.23 -4.73 2.50
CA THR A 34 2.55 -5.37 2.48
C THR A 34 2.44 -6.80 1.93
N LEU A 35 1.49 -7.59 2.43
CA LEU A 35 1.24 -8.95 1.94
C LEU A 35 0.81 -8.97 0.46
N LEU A 36 -0.09 -8.07 0.06
CA LEU A 36 -0.57 -7.96 -1.31
C LEU A 36 0.56 -7.58 -2.27
N SER A 37 1.47 -6.71 -1.84
CA SER A 37 2.66 -6.39 -2.64
C SER A 37 3.54 -7.63 -2.82
N LEU A 38 3.82 -8.39 -1.75
CA LEU A 38 4.61 -9.63 -1.85
C LEU A 38 3.97 -10.66 -2.77
N THR A 39 2.69 -10.96 -2.58
CA THR A 39 1.98 -11.94 -3.42
C THR A 39 1.83 -11.45 -4.85
N GLY A 40 1.63 -10.14 -5.06
CA GLY A 40 1.61 -9.51 -6.37
C GLY A 40 2.90 -9.70 -7.15
N ALA A 41 4.06 -9.51 -6.51
CA ALA A 41 5.36 -9.76 -7.16
C ALA A 41 5.56 -11.24 -7.52
N ILE A 42 5.13 -12.16 -6.65
CA ILE A 42 5.21 -13.61 -6.91
C ILE A 42 4.32 -13.99 -8.10
N LEU A 43 3.06 -13.54 -8.12
CA LEU A 43 2.11 -13.84 -9.18
C LEU A 43 2.48 -13.18 -10.51
N TRP A 44 3.06 -11.98 -10.44
CA TRP A 44 3.48 -11.24 -11.63
C TRP A 44 4.65 -11.90 -12.35
N TRP A 45 5.54 -12.56 -11.61
CA TRP A 45 6.85 -13.02 -12.10
C TRP A 45 6.76 -13.94 -13.33
N PRO A 46 7.09 -13.45 -14.54
CA PRO A 46 7.04 -14.25 -15.76
C PRO A 46 8.38 -14.94 -16.06
N GLY A 47 9.32 -14.94 -15.10
CA GLY A 47 10.69 -15.42 -15.25
C GLY A 47 11.70 -14.35 -15.70
N ILE A 48 12.97 -14.56 -15.35
CA ILE A 48 14.10 -13.63 -15.62
C ILE A 48 14.35 -13.38 -17.11
N LYS A 49 13.91 -14.28 -18.01
CA LYS A 49 14.12 -14.12 -19.46
C LYS A 49 13.06 -13.22 -20.13
N HIS A 50 11.86 -13.12 -19.55
CA HIS A 50 10.71 -12.48 -20.20
C HIS A 50 10.09 -11.34 -19.37
N TRP A 51 10.69 -10.96 -18.23
CA TRP A 51 10.15 -9.90 -17.35
C TRP A 51 9.88 -8.58 -18.08
N ARG A 52 10.75 -8.19 -19.03
CA ARG A 52 10.57 -6.98 -19.85
C ARG A 52 9.38 -7.03 -20.80
N CYS A 53 8.87 -8.22 -21.13
CA CYS A 53 7.67 -8.34 -21.96
C CYS A 53 6.41 -8.03 -21.15
N SER A 54 6.42 -8.28 -19.84
CA SER A 54 5.29 -8.03 -18.93
C SER A 54 5.13 -6.55 -18.56
N THR A 55 6.14 -5.71 -18.81
CA THR A 55 6.10 -4.26 -18.57
C THR A 55 5.72 -3.43 -19.81
N LYS A 56 5.39 -4.07 -20.94
CA LYS A 56 5.01 -3.37 -22.17
C LYS A 56 3.52 -3.05 -22.15
N ILE A 57 3.19 -1.78 -22.39
CA ILE A 57 1.81 -1.31 -22.49
C ILE A 57 1.41 -1.24 -23.95
N LYS A 58 0.32 -1.94 -24.32
CA LYS A 58 -0.31 -1.81 -25.63
C LYS A 58 -1.37 -0.71 -25.57
N TRP A 59 -1.06 0.44 -26.13
CA TRP A 59 -1.93 1.63 -26.13
C TRP A 59 -3.16 1.48 -27.03
N ASP A 60 -3.10 0.61 -28.04
CA ASP A 60 -4.20 0.32 -28.98
C ASP A 60 -5.06 -0.89 -28.56
N ALA A 61 -4.95 -1.33 -27.30
CA ALA A 61 -5.67 -2.49 -26.82
C ALA A 61 -7.08 -2.13 -26.31
N ARG A 62 -8.01 -3.09 -26.38
CA ARG A 62 -9.30 -3.00 -25.68
C ARG A 62 -9.09 -2.74 -24.18
N PHE A 63 -10.00 -2.00 -23.57
CA PHE A 63 -9.92 -1.52 -22.17
C PHE A 63 -9.49 -2.59 -21.13
N PRO A 64 -10.00 -3.83 -21.13
CA PRO A 64 -9.56 -4.84 -20.15
C PRO A 64 -8.09 -5.22 -20.29
N ARG A 65 -7.59 -5.28 -21.54
CA ARG A 65 -6.19 -5.60 -21.82
C ARG A 65 -5.28 -4.43 -21.46
N PHE A 66 -5.71 -3.22 -21.79
CA PHE A 66 -5.00 -2.00 -21.42
C PHE A 66 -4.84 -1.86 -19.90
N ASN A 67 -5.90 -2.08 -19.13
CA ASN A 67 -5.85 -2.04 -17.67
C ASN A 67 -4.91 -3.10 -17.07
N TRP A 68 -4.92 -4.32 -17.63
CA TRP A 68 -4.00 -5.39 -17.21
C TRP A 68 -2.53 -5.01 -17.49
N ASP A 69 -2.23 -4.57 -18.71
CA ASP A 69 -0.87 -4.19 -19.10
C ASP A 69 -0.38 -2.98 -18.27
N LEU A 70 -1.27 -2.02 -17.97
CA LEU A 70 -0.97 -0.87 -17.11
C LEU A 70 -0.69 -1.29 -15.66
N HIS A 71 -1.56 -2.13 -15.07
CA HIS A 71 -1.39 -2.63 -13.70
C HIS A 71 -0.10 -3.45 -13.58
N SER A 72 0.20 -4.28 -14.57
CA SER A 72 1.44 -5.06 -14.65
C SER A 72 2.67 -4.16 -14.69
N ALA A 73 2.67 -3.14 -15.55
CA ALA A 73 3.80 -2.23 -15.69
C ALA A 73 3.99 -1.35 -14.44
N ILE A 74 2.94 -0.66 -13.98
CA ILE A 74 3.01 0.21 -12.79
C ILE A 74 3.32 -0.62 -11.54
N GLY A 75 2.66 -1.77 -11.37
CA GLY A 75 2.86 -2.67 -10.26
C GLY A 75 4.33 -3.08 -10.14
N PHE A 76 4.98 -3.45 -11.24
CA PHE A 76 6.40 -3.78 -11.25
C PHE A 76 7.30 -2.62 -10.80
N TRP A 77 7.12 -1.43 -11.39
CA TRP A 77 7.97 -0.26 -11.07
C TRP A 77 7.76 0.28 -9.67
N CYS A 78 6.52 0.22 -9.17
CA CYS A 78 6.16 0.73 -7.84
C CYS A 78 6.27 -0.33 -6.74
N TRP A 79 6.57 -1.60 -7.07
CA TRP A 79 6.49 -2.70 -6.10
C TRP A 79 7.33 -2.46 -4.85
N VAL A 80 8.63 -2.16 -5.02
CA VAL A 80 9.56 -1.92 -3.89
C VAL A 80 9.06 -0.74 -3.04
N PHE A 81 8.61 0.33 -3.70
CA PHE A 81 8.08 1.50 -3.02
C PHE A 81 6.83 1.15 -2.20
N LEU A 82 5.86 0.42 -2.77
CA LEU A 82 4.65 -0.03 -2.08
C LEU A 82 4.96 -0.98 -0.92
N PHE A 83 5.94 -1.86 -1.09
CA PHE A 83 6.38 -2.79 -0.04
C PHE A 83 6.96 -2.03 1.16
N VAL A 84 7.90 -1.12 0.92
CA VAL A 84 8.50 -0.28 1.97
C VAL A 84 7.46 0.65 2.61
N TRP A 85 6.55 1.21 1.81
CA TRP A 85 5.49 2.07 2.31
C TRP A 85 4.51 1.30 3.21
N GLY A 86 4.12 0.08 2.82
CA GLY A 86 3.33 -0.82 3.66
C GLY A 86 4.00 -1.09 5.00
N ILE A 87 5.29 -1.44 4.98
CA ILE A 87 6.08 -1.66 6.21
C ILE A 87 6.09 -0.40 7.10
N SER A 88 6.28 0.77 6.52
CA SER A 88 6.27 2.03 7.28
C SER A 88 4.92 2.27 7.98
N GLY A 89 3.80 1.98 7.31
CA GLY A 89 2.45 2.08 7.87
C GLY A 89 2.25 1.13 9.05
N ILE A 90 2.78 -0.10 8.96
CA ILE A 90 2.79 -1.06 10.08
C ILE A 90 3.54 -0.47 11.27
N PHE A 91 4.74 0.06 11.08
CA PHE A 91 5.52 0.63 12.18
C PHE A 91 4.83 1.84 12.83
N VAL A 92 4.22 2.73 12.06
CA VAL A 92 3.55 3.93 12.58
C VAL A 92 2.24 3.57 13.30
N CYS A 93 1.40 2.73 12.69
CA CYS A 93 0.07 2.42 13.21
C CYS A 93 0.09 1.29 14.25
N LEU A 94 0.79 0.19 13.99
CA LEU A 94 0.74 -0.98 14.86
C LEU A 94 1.51 -0.77 16.17
N ARG A 95 2.70 -0.15 16.15
CA ARG A 95 3.45 0.15 17.38
C ARG A 95 2.62 1.00 18.34
N SER A 96 1.99 2.04 17.80
CA SER A 96 1.28 3.01 18.62
C SER A 96 -0.09 2.49 19.08
N SER A 97 -0.77 1.66 18.28
CA SER A 97 -2.03 1.01 18.66
C SER A 97 -1.84 -0.12 19.69
N VAL A 98 -0.84 -0.99 19.52
CA VAL A 98 -0.57 -2.10 20.46
C VAL A 98 -0.15 -1.57 21.83
N LEU A 99 0.76 -0.59 21.88
CA LEU A 99 1.19 0.01 23.15
C LEU A 99 0.04 0.69 23.90
N ARG A 100 -0.90 1.33 23.19
CA ARG A 100 -2.07 1.95 23.82
C ARG A 100 -3.13 0.95 24.24
N PHE A 101 -3.32 -0.13 23.48
CA PHE A 101 -4.19 -1.23 23.89
C PHE A 101 -3.69 -1.86 25.20
N ILE A 102 -2.38 -2.13 25.30
CA ILE A 102 -1.77 -2.67 26.52
C ILE A 102 -1.93 -1.71 27.71
N ARG A 103 -1.70 -0.41 27.51
CA ARG A 103 -1.91 0.63 28.55
C ARG A 103 -3.38 0.90 28.92
N GLY A 104 -4.34 0.45 28.11
CA GLY A 104 -5.76 0.55 28.44
C GLY A 104 -6.29 -0.64 29.23
N ILE A 105 -5.51 -1.72 29.32
CA ILE A 105 -5.85 -2.97 30.01
C ILE A 105 -5.15 -3.07 31.38
N VAL A 106 -3.96 -2.46 31.51
CA VAL A 106 -3.21 -2.31 32.78
C VAL A 106 -3.60 -1.00 33.45
#